data_AF-A0A8T2KQU5-F1
#
_entry.id   AF-A0A8T2KQU5-F1
#
_cell.length_a   1.000
_cell.length_b   1.000
_cell.length_c   1.000
_cell.angle_alpha   90.00
_cell.angle_beta   90.00
_cell.angle_gamma   90.00
#
_symmetry.space_group_name_H-M   'P 1'
#
loop_
_entity.id
_entity.type
_entity.pdbx_description
1 polymer ?
#
loop_
_entity_poly.entity_id
_entity_poly.type
_entity_poly.pdbx_seq_one_letter_code
_entity_poly.pdbx_strand_id
1 'polypeptide(L)'
;MKKLAQIQNDELRKMQKIREELRIQDIEKLRRARRRQNEIMARIQAAIVQIPKPPTNRNLKAIEAQKMLKKKKEAEEAFREEQLINRLMRQSQQERRIAVQLMYARHEKEVMRQNRILREKQFQERREKEFREALDREAAIQKQENLEREEEIRKIQELHDQIAAERAEARYRKHYHMCQEIMNQILDLVTKTGEYREITNRLIPNKLMREWKEFFFAGYPLYEKASIDPLPSEPTTEQLLELEKQNLLDDNDYEEYKDMAGEWSPPQSSGLKAPAPNNNVLGYVVADCCVLGKLYYSGKSTCLTHLTQGFCVETLLQEALQAYHHGEMEVIRTVLILNKKKPMKNIRY
;
A
#
# COMPACT_ATOMS: atom_id res chain seq x y z
N MET A 1 11.79 150.74 -67.71
CA MET A 1 11.24 150.07 -66.51
C MET A 1 9.76 149.63 -66.59
N LYS A 2 8.95 149.85 -67.64
CA LYS A 2 7.60 149.20 -67.72
C LYS A 2 7.13 148.65 -69.09
N LYS A 3 7.71 149.04 -70.23
CA LYS A 3 7.18 148.63 -71.57
C LYS A 3 7.74 147.32 -72.15
N LEU A 4 9.00 146.95 -71.89
CA LEU A 4 9.61 145.72 -72.42
C LEU A 4 9.11 144.43 -71.74
N ALA A 5 8.82 144.48 -70.43
CA ALA A 5 8.28 143.34 -69.69
C ALA A 5 6.79 143.05 -70.02
N GLN A 6 6.06 144.03 -70.53
CA GLN A 6 4.66 143.88 -70.92
C GLN A 6 4.53 143.12 -72.24
N ILE A 7 5.42 143.39 -73.20
CA ILE A 7 5.45 142.74 -74.52
C ILE A 7 5.80 141.25 -74.39
N GLN A 8 6.81 140.89 -73.57
CA GLN A 8 7.15 139.48 -73.34
C GLN A 8 6.04 138.69 -72.63
N ASN A 9 5.31 139.32 -71.70
CA ASN A 9 4.18 138.66 -71.01
C ASN A 9 2.97 138.45 -71.94
N ASP A 10 2.71 139.41 -72.84
CA ASP A 10 1.64 139.30 -73.82
C ASP A 10 1.95 138.25 -74.89
N GLU A 11 3.22 138.10 -75.30
CA GLU A 11 3.67 137.01 -76.19
C GLU A 11 3.54 135.64 -75.53
N LEU A 12 3.91 135.50 -74.26
CA LEU A 12 3.69 134.27 -73.48
C LEU A 12 2.20 133.92 -73.38
N ARG A 13 1.32 134.91 -73.16
CA ARG A 13 -0.13 134.73 -73.14
C ARG A 13 -0.70 134.32 -74.49
N LYS A 14 -0.19 134.88 -75.60
CA LYS A 14 -0.58 134.47 -76.96
C LYS A 14 -0.15 133.03 -77.25
N MET A 15 1.08 132.65 -76.89
CA MET A 15 1.58 131.28 -77.05
C MET A 15 0.77 130.27 -76.21
N GLN A 16 0.35 130.65 -75.00
CA GLN A 16 -0.54 129.82 -74.16
C GLN A 16 -1.93 129.65 -74.78
N LYS A 17 -2.54 130.73 -75.30
CA LYS A 17 -3.83 130.65 -76.00
C LYS A 17 -3.79 129.73 -77.22
N ILE A 18 -2.76 129.84 -78.05
CA ILE A 18 -2.57 128.97 -79.23
C ILE A 18 -2.43 127.50 -78.81
N ARG A 19 -1.70 127.24 -77.71
CA ARG A 19 -1.54 125.89 -77.17
C ARG A 19 -2.85 125.31 -76.62
N GLU A 20 -3.68 126.13 -75.97
CA GLU A 20 -5.02 125.71 -75.51
C GLU A 20 -6.00 125.49 -76.67
N GLU A 21 -5.99 126.34 -77.69
CA GLU A 21 -6.82 126.20 -78.88
C GLU A 21 -6.52 124.91 -79.66
N LEU A 22 -5.24 124.56 -79.83
CA LEU A 22 -4.83 123.28 -80.42
C LEU A 22 -5.36 122.09 -79.61
N ARG A 23 -5.32 122.18 -78.28
CA ARG A 23 -5.82 121.13 -77.37
C ARG A 23 -7.34 120.95 -77.49
N ILE A 24 -8.09 122.06 -77.64
CA ILE A 24 -9.54 122.04 -77.86
C ILE A 24 -9.86 121.44 -79.24
N GLN A 25 -9.07 121.76 -80.27
CA GLN A 25 -9.24 121.23 -81.62
C GLN A 25 -9.07 119.69 -81.67
N ASP A 26 -8.09 119.16 -80.95
CA ASP A 26 -7.87 117.71 -80.86
C ASP A 26 -8.98 117.00 -80.08
N ILE A 27 -9.52 117.62 -79.03
CA ILE A 27 -10.69 117.10 -78.30
C ILE A 27 -11.94 117.11 -79.19
N GLU A 28 -12.13 118.14 -80.01
CA GLU A 28 -13.24 118.19 -80.96
C GLU A 28 -13.12 117.12 -82.06
N LYS A 29 -11.91 116.86 -82.58
CA LYS A 29 -11.68 115.77 -83.52
C LYS A 29 -12.08 114.41 -82.93
N LEU A 30 -11.70 114.15 -81.67
CA LEU A 30 -12.10 112.93 -80.96
C LEU A 30 -13.62 112.82 -80.79
N ARG A 31 -14.30 113.92 -80.45
CA ARG A 31 -15.78 113.96 -80.33
C ARG A 31 -16.46 113.70 -81.68
N ARG A 32 -15.95 114.27 -82.78
CA ARG A 32 -16.48 114.03 -84.13
C ARG A 32 -16.28 112.58 -84.57
N ALA A 33 -15.11 111.97 -84.28
CA ALA A 33 -14.85 110.56 -84.57
C ALA A 33 -15.81 109.62 -83.80
N ARG A 34 -16.06 109.91 -82.52
CA ARG A 34 -17.01 109.14 -81.70
C ARG A 34 -18.45 109.28 -82.20
N ARG A 35 -18.88 110.47 -82.63
CA ARG A 35 -20.21 110.66 -83.27
C ARG A 35 -20.34 109.82 -84.53
N ARG A 36 -19.31 109.77 -85.40
CA ARG A 36 -19.32 108.92 -86.60
C ARG A 36 -19.40 107.44 -86.25
N GLN A 37 -18.65 106.96 -85.26
CA GLN A 37 -18.76 105.56 -84.80
C GLN A 37 -20.16 105.25 -84.26
N ASN A 38 -20.75 106.15 -83.47
CA ASN A 38 -22.10 105.98 -82.95
C ASN A 38 -23.15 106.01 -84.07
N GLU A 39 -22.97 106.85 -85.09
CA GLU A 39 -23.85 106.91 -86.26
C GLU A 39 -23.73 105.65 -87.12
N ILE A 40 -22.53 105.10 -87.29
CA ILE A 40 -22.30 103.81 -87.97
C ILE A 40 -22.96 102.68 -87.17
N MET A 41 -22.83 102.65 -85.84
CA MET A 41 -23.53 101.66 -85.01
C MET A 41 -25.04 101.80 -85.06
N ALA A 42 -25.57 103.03 -85.10
CA ALA A 42 -26.99 103.29 -85.27
C ALA A 42 -27.49 102.84 -86.65
N ARG A 43 -26.71 103.04 -87.72
CA ARG A 43 -27.01 102.53 -89.07
C ARG A 43 -26.93 101.00 -89.14
N ILE A 44 -25.96 100.35 -88.48
CA ILE A 44 -25.89 98.88 -88.37
C ILE A 44 -27.10 98.36 -87.60
N GLN A 45 -27.46 98.96 -86.46
CA GLN A 45 -28.62 98.56 -85.68
C GLN A 45 -29.95 98.78 -86.42
N ALA A 46 -30.06 99.82 -87.25
CA ALA A 46 -31.24 100.10 -88.08
C ALA A 46 -31.34 99.21 -89.34
N ALA A 47 -30.22 98.69 -89.85
CA ALA A 47 -30.16 97.82 -91.03
C ALA A 47 -30.26 96.31 -90.69
N ILE A 48 -30.27 95.94 -89.40
CA ILE A 48 -30.55 94.56 -88.98
C ILE A 48 -32.04 94.29 -89.19
N VAL A 49 -32.35 93.56 -90.26
CA VAL A 49 -33.66 92.94 -90.49
C VAL A 49 -34.00 92.07 -89.28
N GLN A 50 -35.14 92.32 -88.63
CA GLN A 50 -35.65 91.44 -87.57
C GLN A 50 -36.05 90.09 -88.16
N ILE A 51 -35.12 89.14 -88.15
CA ILE A 51 -35.43 87.72 -88.32
C ILE A 51 -36.15 87.28 -87.04
N PRO A 52 -37.40 86.76 -87.08
CA PRO A 52 -38.05 86.23 -85.90
C PRO A 52 -37.17 85.13 -85.31
N LYS A 53 -36.86 85.24 -84.01
CA LYS A 53 -36.03 84.26 -83.30
C LYS A 53 -36.63 82.85 -83.50
N PRO A 54 -35.86 81.85 -83.92
CA PRO A 54 -36.36 80.49 -84.12
C PRO A 54 -36.93 79.93 -82.81
N PRO A 55 -38.05 79.19 -82.84
CA PRO A 55 -38.63 78.61 -81.65
C PRO A 55 -37.64 77.66 -80.97
N THR A 56 -37.49 77.79 -79.66
CA THR A 56 -36.64 76.94 -78.81
C THR A 56 -36.89 75.45 -79.06
N ASN A 57 -35.83 74.72 -79.47
CA ASN A 57 -35.81 73.27 -79.66
C ASN A 57 -36.13 72.52 -78.35
N ARG A 58 -37.41 72.26 -78.10
CA ARG A 58 -37.97 71.58 -76.91
C ARG A 58 -37.35 70.18 -76.68
N ASN A 59 -36.88 69.53 -77.75
CA ASN A 59 -36.38 68.16 -77.74
C ASN A 59 -34.98 68.00 -77.10
N LEU A 60 -34.05 68.94 -77.31
CA LEU A 60 -32.71 68.85 -76.69
C LEU A 60 -32.74 69.06 -75.18
N LYS A 61 -33.54 70.03 -74.71
CA LYS A 61 -33.79 70.24 -73.28
C LYS A 61 -34.49 69.04 -72.64
N ALA A 62 -35.40 68.37 -73.35
CA ALA A 62 -36.05 67.15 -72.87
C ALA A 62 -35.07 65.97 -72.76
N ILE A 63 -34.15 65.81 -73.73
CA ILE A 63 -33.11 64.76 -73.70
C ILE A 63 -32.10 65.00 -72.55
N GLU A 64 -31.67 66.24 -72.35
CA GLU A 64 -30.80 66.60 -71.23
C GLU A 64 -31.51 66.41 -69.88
N ALA A 65 -32.78 66.82 -69.77
CA ALA A 65 -33.59 66.57 -68.59
C ALA A 65 -33.77 65.07 -68.32
N GLN A 66 -33.98 64.24 -69.36
CA GLN A 66 -34.03 62.78 -69.24
C GLN A 66 -32.70 62.18 -68.78
N LYS A 67 -31.56 62.64 -69.32
CA LYS A 67 -30.23 62.21 -68.87
C LYS A 67 -29.96 62.60 -67.41
N MET A 68 -30.32 63.81 -67.02
CA MET A 68 -30.18 64.27 -65.63
C MET A 68 -31.09 63.50 -64.67
N LEU A 69 -32.31 63.15 -65.11
CA LEU A 69 -33.22 62.32 -64.35
C LEU A 69 -32.70 60.87 -64.20
N LYS A 70 -32.12 60.29 -65.26
CA LYS A 70 -31.47 58.98 -65.20
C LYS A 70 -30.28 58.98 -64.24
N LYS A 71 -29.38 59.96 -64.35
CA LYS A 71 -28.25 60.11 -63.41
C LYS A 71 -28.71 60.29 -61.96
N LYS A 72 -29.79 61.04 -61.73
CA LYS A 72 -30.38 61.17 -60.39
C LYS A 72 -30.94 59.83 -59.88
N LYS A 73 -31.62 59.06 -60.73
CA LYS A 73 -32.11 57.72 -60.38
C LYS A 73 -30.97 56.75 -60.10
N GLU A 74 -29.95 56.70 -60.94
CA GLU A 74 -28.75 55.88 -60.77
C GLU A 74 -27.99 56.26 -59.49
N ALA A 75 -27.88 57.56 -59.17
CA ALA A 75 -27.27 58.02 -57.92
C ALA A 75 -28.11 57.66 -56.69
N GLU A 76 -29.44 57.74 -56.80
CA GLU A 76 -30.36 57.32 -55.73
C GLU A 76 -30.32 55.80 -55.52
N GLU A 77 -30.23 55.01 -56.59
CA GLU A 77 -30.05 53.56 -56.57
C GLU A 77 -28.70 53.19 -55.95
N ALA A 78 -27.59 53.80 -56.38
CA ALA A 78 -26.27 53.59 -55.80
C ALA A 78 -26.24 53.94 -54.30
N PHE A 79 -26.92 55.01 -53.89
CA PHE A 79 -27.05 55.37 -52.48
C PHE A 79 -27.85 54.33 -51.68
N ARG A 80 -28.93 53.79 -52.25
CA ARG A 80 -29.72 52.71 -51.63
C ARG A 80 -28.90 51.42 -51.51
N GLU A 81 -28.14 51.08 -52.54
CA GLU A 81 -27.23 49.92 -52.55
C GLU A 81 -26.13 50.07 -51.49
N GLU A 82 -25.50 51.24 -51.39
CA GLU A 82 -24.48 51.51 -50.38
C GLU A 82 -25.02 51.41 -48.96
N GLN A 83 -26.24 51.91 -48.71
CA GLN A 83 -26.91 51.72 -47.41
C GLN A 83 -27.19 50.25 -47.10
N LEU A 84 -27.53 49.44 -48.11
CA LEU A 84 -27.72 48.00 -47.93
C LEU A 84 -26.39 47.30 -47.61
N ILE A 85 -25.34 47.58 -48.37
CA ILE A 85 -23.99 47.03 -48.15
C ILE A 85 -23.50 47.37 -46.75
N ASN A 86 -23.65 48.63 -46.31
CA ASN A 86 -23.25 49.05 -44.97
C ASN A 86 -24.01 48.32 -43.85
N ARG A 87 -25.31 48.04 -44.04
CA ARG A 87 -26.10 47.23 -43.10
C ARG A 87 -25.62 45.78 -43.07
N LEU A 88 -25.42 45.17 -44.24
CA LEU A 88 -24.92 43.80 -44.35
C LEU A 88 -23.51 43.64 -43.76
N MET A 89 -22.63 44.61 -43.98
CA MET A 89 -21.28 44.61 -43.41
C MET A 89 -21.31 44.67 -41.87
N ARG A 90 -22.18 45.51 -41.28
CA ARG A 90 -22.39 45.54 -39.83
C ARG A 90 -22.93 44.22 -39.30
N GLN A 91 -23.90 43.62 -39.99
CA GLN A 91 -24.44 42.30 -39.63
C GLN A 91 -23.35 41.23 -39.70
N SER A 92 -22.58 41.14 -40.79
CA SER A 92 -21.48 40.18 -40.91
C SER A 92 -20.42 40.38 -39.82
N GLN A 93 -20.11 41.63 -39.45
CA GLN A 93 -19.19 41.90 -38.36
C GLN A 93 -19.76 41.47 -36.99
N GLN A 94 -21.06 41.69 -36.75
CA GLN A 94 -21.74 41.22 -35.55
C GLN A 94 -21.78 39.70 -35.47
N GLU A 95 -22.10 39.01 -36.57
CA GLU A 95 -22.09 37.56 -36.68
C GLU A 95 -20.71 36.98 -36.37
N ARG A 96 -19.63 37.57 -36.90
CA ARG A 96 -18.26 37.16 -36.55
C ARG A 96 -17.97 37.31 -35.06
N ARG A 97 -18.39 38.41 -34.43
CA ARG A 97 -18.20 38.62 -32.98
C ARG A 97 -18.97 37.58 -32.17
N ILE A 98 -20.23 37.33 -32.51
CA ILE A 98 -21.07 36.33 -31.84
C ILE A 98 -20.48 34.92 -32.04
N ALA A 99 -19.99 34.59 -33.23
CA ALA A 99 -19.36 33.31 -33.51
C ALA A 99 -18.10 33.08 -32.66
N VAL A 100 -17.26 34.11 -32.53
CA VAL A 100 -16.06 34.05 -31.66
C VAL A 100 -16.46 33.90 -30.20
N GLN A 101 -17.43 34.67 -29.70
CA GLN A 101 -17.92 34.53 -28.32
C GLN A 101 -18.51 33.15 -28.06
N LEU A 102 -19.26 32.59 -29.01
CA LEU A 102 -19.81 31.25 -28.93
C LEU A 102 -18.70 30.18 -28.90
N MET A 103 -17.62 30.37 -29.67
CA MET A 103 -16.46 29.48 -29.64
C MET A 103 -15.81 29.48 -28.25
N TYR A 104 -15.55 30.66 -27.66
CA TYR A 104 -15.00 30.76 -26.31
C TYR A 104 -15.92 30.11 -25.27
N ALA A 105 -17.22 30.40 -25.31
CA ALA A 105 -18.18 29.79 -24.39
C ALA A 105 -18.24 28.26 -24.51
N ARG A 106 -18.14 27.72 -25.74
CA ARG A 106 -18.05 26.26 -25.96
C ARG A 106 -16.76 25.67 -25.39
N HIS A 107 -15.64 26.34 -25.61
CA HIS A 107 -14.35 25.89 -25.09
C HIS A 107 -14.33 25.89 -23.56
N GLU A 108 -14.76 26.99 -22.93
CA GLU A 108 -14.87 27.09 -21.46
C GLU A 108 -15.78 26.00 -20.89
N LYS A 109 -16.92 25.74 -21.55
CA LYS A 109 -17.84 24.66 -21.14
C LYS A 109 -17.17 23.28 -21.20
N GLU A 110 -16.37 23.01 -22.22
CA GLU A 110 -15.64 21.74 -22.33
C GLU A 110 -14.56 21.64 -21.25
N VAL A 111 -13.81 22.72 -20.98
CA VAL A 111 -12.84 22.76 -19.87
C VAL A 111 -13.51 22.48 -18.53
N MET A 112 -14.68 23.09 -18.27
CA MET A 112 -15.45 22.85 -17.05
C MET A 112 -15.95 21.41 -16.95
N ARG A 113 -16.38 20.82 -18.07
CA ARG A 113 -16.76 19.41 -18.14
C ARG A 113 -15.58 18.48 -17.83
N GLN A 114 -14.41 18.72 -18.43
CA GLN A 114 -13.20 17.95 -18.18
C GLN A 114 -12.73 18.08 -16.73
N ASN A 115 -12.72 19.30 -16.19
CA ASN A 115 -12.40 19.55 -14.79
C ASN A 115 -13.34 18.81 -13.84
N ARG A 116 -14.64 18.76 -14.15
CA ARG A 116 -15.61 17.99 -13.36
C ARG A 116 -15.28 16.50 -13.38
N ILE A 117 -15.04 15.93 -14.57
CA ILE A 117 -14.69 14.50 -14.72
C ILE A 117 -13.40 14.17 -13.95
N LEU A 118 -12.37 15.02 -14.05
CA LEU A 118 -11.10 14.80 -13.35
C LEU A 118 -11.27 14.83 -11.83
N ARG A 119 -12.04 15.80 -11.31
CA ARG A 119 -12.35 15.84 -9.87
C ARG A 119 -13.12 14.61 -9.42
N GLU A 120 -14.14 14.21 -10.18
CA GLU A 120 -14.94 13.02 -9.88
C GLU A 120 -14.06 11.76 -9.85
N LYS A 121 -13.15 11.59 -10.82
CA LYS A 121 -12.18 10.49 -10.82
C LYS A 121 -11.27 10.50 -9.60
N GLN A 122 -10.70 11.66 -9.24
CA GLN A 122 -9.84 11.77 -8.06
C GLN A 122 -10.58 11.45 -6.76
N PHE A 123 -11.86 11.83 -6.65
CA PHE A 123 -12.69 11.46 -5.50
C PHE A 123 -13.03 9.97 -5.50
N GLN A 124 -13.32 9.39 -6.66
CA GLN A 124 -13.53 7.94 -6.78
C GLN A 124 -12.30 7.16 -6.36
N GLU A 125 -11.13 7.50 -6.88
CA GLU A 125 -9.85 6.86 -6.53
C GLU A 125 -9.53 6.96 -5.03
N ARG A 126 -9.77 8.13 -4.41
CA ARG A 126 -9.60 8.29 -2.96
C ARG A 126 -10.55 7.39 -2.17
N ARG A 127 -11.84 7.37 -2.52
CA ARG A 127 -12.82 6.51 -1.84
C ARG A 127 -12.51 5.03 -2.02
N GLU A 128 -12.10 4.61 -3.21
CA GLU A 128 -11.71 3.22 -3.47
C GLU A 128 -10.45 2.83 -2.70
N LYS A 129 -9.51 3.76 -2.53
CA LYS A 129 -8.33 3.53 -1.70
C LYS A 129 -8.71 3.44 -0.22
N GLU A 130 -9.48 4.39 0.28
CA GLU A 130 -9.96 4.40 1.68
C GLU A 130 -10.79 3.15 1.99
N PHE A 131 -11.63 2.70 1.05
CA PHE A 131 -12.41 1.48 1.17
C PHE A 131 -11.53 0.23 1.21
N ARG A 132 -10.53 0.14 0.33
CA ARG A 132 -9.55 -0.96 0.35
C ARG A 132 -8.76 -0.99 1.66
N GLU A 133 -8.26 0.16 2.11
CA GLU A 133 -7.54 0.24 3.38
C GLU A 133 -8.43 -0.10 4.58
N ALA A 134 -9.72 0.25 4.56
CA ALA A 134 -10.66 -0.15 5.59
C ALA A 134 -10.85 -1.68 5.62
N LEU A 135 -11.02 -2.31 4.46
CA LEU A 135 -11.09 -3.77 4.35
C LEU A 135 -9.81 -4.45 4.82
N ASP A 136 -8.63 -3.91 4.48
CA ASP A 136 -7.35 -4.46 4.91
C ASP A 136 -7.18 -4.34 6.44
N ARG A 137 -7.60 -3.22 7.03
CA ARG A 137 -7.59 -3.02 8.49
C ARG A 137 -8.53 -4.00 9.20
N GLU A 138 -9.76 -4.14 8.72
CA GLU A 138 -10.71 -5.12 9.27
C GLU A 138 -10.19 -6.55 9.14
N ALA A 139 -9.62 -6.90 7.99
CA ALA A 139 -9.02 -8.23 7.77
C ALA A 139 -7.80 -8.47 8.68
N ALA A 140 -7.00 -7.44 8.98
CA ALA A 140 -5.88 -7.54 9.90
C ALA A 140 -6.35 -7.77 11.34
N ILE A 141 -7.37 -7.02 11.79
CA ILE A 141 -7.99 -7.19 13.11
C ILE A 141 -8.57 -8.61 13.22
N GLN A 142 -9.33 -9.06 12.22
CA GLN A 142 -9.93 -10.40 12.25
C GLN A 142 -8.88 -11.51 12.30
N LYS A 143 -7.73 -11.33 11.64
CA LYS A 143 -6.60 -12.27 11.71
C LYS A 143 -5.98 -12.30 13.10
N GLN A 144 -5.81 -11.15 13.75
CA GLN A 144 -5.32 -11.09 15.13
C GLN A 144 -6.27 -11.81 16.09
N GLU A 145 -7.57 -11.52 16.02
CA GLU A 145 -8.58 -12.20 16.83
C GLU A 145 -8.63 -13.72 16.59
N ASN A 146 -8.43 -14.17 15.34
CA ASN A 146 -8.34 -15.59 15.04
C ASN A 146 -7.15 -16.24 15.73
N LEU A 147 -5.98 -15.59 15.69
CA LEU A 147 -4.76 -16.10 16.34
C LEU A 147 -4.91 -16.15 17.86
N GLU A 148 -5.47 -15.11 18.47
CA GLU A 148 -5.75 -15.06 19.91
C GLU A 148 -6.71 -16.18 20.32
N ARG A 149 -7.80 -16.39 19.57
CA ARG A 149 -8.74 -17.49 19.80
C ARG A 149 -8.08 -18.87 19.64
N GLU A 150 -7.23 -19.04 18.63
CA GLU A 150 -6.47 -20.29 18.45
C GLU A 150 -5.51 -20.55 19.63
N GLU A 151 -4.87 -19.52 20.17
CA GLU A 151 -4.03 -19.61 21.37
C GLU A 151 -4.83 -19.96 22.62
N GLU A 152 -6.01 -19.36 22.82
CA GLU A 152 -6.91 -19.71 23.92
C GLU A 152 -7.37 -21.17 23.83
N ILE A 153 -7.75 -21.64 22.64
CA ILE A 153 -8.14 -23.03 22.41
C ILE A 153 -6.97 -23.97 22.71
N ARG A 154 -5.73 -23.62 22.31
CA ARG A 154 -4.54 -24.42 22.64
C ARG A 154 -4.32 -24.52 24.14
N LYS A 155 -4.39 -23.40 24.87
CA LYS A 155 -4.26 -23.39 26.34
C LYS A 155 -5.32 -24.26 27.02
N ILE A 156 -6.58 -24.20 26.54
CA ILE A 156 -7.66 -25.03 27.06
C ILE A 156 -7.41 -26.51 26.77
N GLN A 157 -6.91 -26.87 25.58
CA GLN A 157 -6.56 -28.24 25.23
C GLN A 157 -5.44 -28.78 26.13
N GLU A 158 -4.37 -28.01 26.34
CA GLU A 158 -3.27 -28.38 27.23
C GLU A 158 -3.75 -28.65 28.66
N LEU A 159 -4.66 -27.80 29.19
CA LEU A 159 -5.26 -28.01 30.52
C LEU A 159 -6.13 -29.27 30.57
N HIS A 160 -6.92 -29.52 29.53
CA HIS A 160 -7.74 -30.74 29.45
C HIS A 160 -6.87 -32.00 29.40
N ASP A 161 -5.76 -31.96 28.68
CA ASP A 161 -4.81 -33.07 28.59
C ASP A 161 -4.11 -33.31 29.94
N GLN A 162 -3.71 -32.25 30.65
CA GLN A 162 -3.15 -32.35 32.01
C GLN A 162 -4.12 -33.00 32.99
N ILE A 163 -5.38 -32.54 33.02
CA ILE A 163 -6.42 -33.11 33.89
C ILE A 163 -6.69 -34.57 33.50
N ALA A 164 -6.68 -34.90 32.21
CA ALA A 164 -6.87 -36.27 31.76
C ALA A 164 -5.72 -37.19 32.18
N ALA A 165 -4.47 -36.70 32.08
CA ALA A 165 -3.26 -37.39 32.53
C ALA A 165 -3.28 -37.63 34.04
N GLU A 166 -3.57 -36.60 34.85
CA GLU A 166 -3.68 -36.73 36.30
C GLU A 166 -4.75 -37.76 36.71
N ARG A 167 -5.93 -37.73 36.05
CA ARG A 167 -6.97 -38.73 36.28
C ARG A 167 -6.53 -40.13 35.89
N ALA A 168 -5.73 -40.29 34.84
CA ALA A 168 -5.17 -41.57 34.42
C ALA A 168 -4.15 -42.09 35.43
N GLU A 169 -3.22 -41.23 35.88
CA GLU A 169 -2.26 -41.55 36.93
C GLU A 169 -2.95 -41.92 38.25
N ALA A 170 -4.00 -41.19 38.64
CA ALA A 170 -4.75 -41.51 39.85
C ALA A 170 -5.44 -42.88 39.76
N ARG A 171 -5.98 -43.25 38.58
CA ARG A 171 -6.52 -44.61 38.35
C ARG A 171 -5.41 -45.66 38.43
N TYR A 172 -4.27 -45.41 37.77
CA TYR A 172 -3.12 -46.30 37.81
C TYR A 172 -2.64 -46.51 39.25
N ARG A 173 -2.41 -45.43 40.01
CA ARG A 173 -1.97 -45.49 41.42
C ARG A 173 -2.94 -46.26 42.28
N LYS A 174 -4.25 -46.10 42.10
CA LYS A 174 -5.27 -46.89 42.83
C LYS A 174 -5.14 -48.38 42.54
N HIS A 175 -5.07 -48.75 41.27
CA HIS A 175 -4.90 -50.16 40.89
C HIS A 175 -3.57 -50.73 41.37
N TYR A 176 -2.50 -49.98 41.21
CA TYR A 176 -1.16 -50.34 41.67
C TYR A 176 -1.13 -50.55 43.18
N HIS A 177 -1.71 -49.62 43.97
CA HIS A 177 -1.76 -49.72 45.42
C HIS A 177 -2.53 -50.97 45.87
N MET A 178 -3.70 -51.26 45.29
CA MET A 178 -4.44 -52.48 45.59
C MET A 178 -3.62 -53.73 45.28
N CYS A 179 -2.95 -53.78 44.11
CA CYS A 179 -2.09 -54.92 43.76
C CYS A 179 -0.88 -55.05 44.69
N GLN A 180 -0.27 -53.93 45.08
CA GLN A 180 0.85 -53.89 46.00
C GLN A 180 0.45 -54.40 47.39
N GLU A 181 -0.72 -54.01 47.90
CA GLU A 181 -1.26 -54.52 49.18
C GLU A 181 -1.46 -56.03 49.13
N ILE A 182 -2.07 -56.54 48.06
CA ILE A 182 -2.24 -58.00 47.87
C ILE A 182 -0.88 -58.70 47.80
N MET A 183 0.08 -58.11 47.07
CA MET A 183 1.42 -58.67 46.96
C MET A 183 2.12 -58.72 48.33
N ASN A 184 2.01 -57.65 49.11
CA ASN A 184 2.57 -57.59 50.47
C ASN A 184 1.93 -58.63 51.40
N GLN A 185 0.61 -58.84 51.31
CA GLN A 185 -0.06 -59.90 52.10
C GLN A 185 0.42 -61.31 51.70
N ILE A 186 0.67 -61.55 50.41
CA ILE A 186 1.25 -62.83 49.94
C ILE A 186 2.68 -62.98 50.46
N LEU A 187 3.48 -61.92 50.36
CA LEU A 187 4.86 -61.91 50.86
C LEU A 187 4.87 -62.20 52.36
N ASP A 188 4.04 -61.51 53.16
CA ASP A 188 3.90 -61.73 54.60
C ASP A 188 3.59 -63.20 54.94
N LEU A 189 2.67 -63.82 54.19
CA LEU A 189 2.32 -65.22 54.41
C LEU A 189 3.49 -66.15 54.07
N VAL A 190 4.19 -65.90 52.96
CA VAL A 190 5.35 -66.71 52.55
C VAL A 190 6.51 -66.54 53.53
N THR A 191 6.81 -65.32 53.98
CA THR A 191 7.88 -65.06 54.94
C THR A 191 7.55 -65.64 56.31
N LYS A 192 6.33 -65.46 56.84
CA LYS A 192 5.93 -66.09 58.11
C LYS A 192 6.01 -67.61 58.05
N THR A 193 5.55 -68.21 56.96
CA THR A 193 5.63 -69.67 56.81
C THR A 193 7.07 -70.16 56.68
N GLY A 194 7.96 -69.39 56.06
CA GLY A 194 9.40 -69.63 56.00
C GLY A 194 10.07 -69.54 57.38
N GLU A 195 9.91 -68.42 58.08
CA GLU A 195 10.46 -68.17 59.43
C GLU A 195 10.08 -69.28 60.40
N TYR A 196 8.79 -69.65 60.44
CA TYR A 196 8.34 -70.74 61.31
C TYR A 196 8.90 -72.10 60.89
N ARG A 197 9.08 -72.38 59.59
CA ARG A 197 9.73 -73.64 59.17
C ARG A 197 11.17 -73.73 59.65
N GLU A 198 11.90 -72.62 59.66
CA GLU A 198 13.29 -72.58 60.16
C GLU A 198 13.32 -72.83 61.67
N ILE A 199 12.44 -72.20 62.44
CA ILE A 199 12.39 -72.33 63.90
C ILE A 199 11.88 -73.72 64.34
N THR A 200 10.93 -74.32 63.60
CA THR A 200 10.25 -75.57 63.99
C THR A 200 10.73 -76.81 63.22
N ASN A 201 11.94 -76.78 62.63
CA ASN A 201 12.54 -77.92 61.92
C ASN A 201 11.61 -78.51 60.83
N ARG A 202 11.07 -77.62 59.98
CA ARG A 202 10.21 -77.90 58.81
C ARG A 202 8.77 -78.38 59.09
N LEU A 203 8.33 -78.49 60.34
CA LEU A 203 6.94 -78.85 60.66
C LEU A 203 6.10 -77.60 60.93
N ILE A 204 5.02 -77.38 60.17
CA ILE A 204 4.03 -76.32 60.47
C ILE A 204 2.75 -76.97 61.04
N PRO A 205 2.34 -76.64 62.28
CA PRO A 205 1.07 -77.11 62.83
C PRO A 205 -0.15 -76.68 62.00
N ASN A 206 -1.07 -77.61 61.74
CA ASN A 206 -2.26 -77.39 60.90
C ASN A 206 -3.25 -76.35 61.45
N LYS A 207 -3.20 -76.04 62.75
CA LYS A 207 -4.03 -74.98 63.35
C LYS A 207 -3.49 -73.61 62.99
N LEU A 208 -2.20 -73.41 63.21
CA LEU A 208 -1.47 -72.17 62.92
C LEU A 208 -1.60 -71.77 61.44
N MET A 209 -1.44 -72.73 60.53
CA MET A 209 -1.61 -72.50 59.09
C MET A 209 -3.05 -72.13 58.70
N ARG A 210 -4.06 -72.62 59.43
CA ARG A 210 -5.45 -72.22 59.20
C ARG A 210 -5.70 -70.78 59.65
N GLU A 211 -5.21 -70.42 60.83
CA GLU A 211 -5.32 -69.08 61.39
C GLU A 211 -4.63 -68.03 60.50
N TRP A 212 -3.43 -68.30 59.99
CA TRP A 212 -2.77 -67.37 59.05
C TRP A 212 -3.49 -67.25 57.71
N LYS A 213 -4.08 -68.34 57.22
CA LYS A 213 -4.92 -68.28 56.02
C LYS A 213 -6.18 -67.44 56.27
N GLU A 214 -6.78 -67.55 57.43
CA GLU A 214 -7.93 -66.72 57.82
C GLU A 214 -7.54 -65.24 57.90
N PHE A 215 -6.39 -64.91 58.49
CA PHE A 215 -5.87 -63.53 58.49
C PHE A 215 -5.57 -63.00 57.08
N PHE A 216 -5.00 -63.84 56.22
CA PHE A 216 -4.76 -63.51 54.81
C PHE A 216 -6.08 -63.24 54.07
N PHE A 217 -7.08 -64.12 54.20
CA PHE A 217 -8.38 -63.91 53.54
C PHE A 217 -9.15 -62.71 54.09
N ALA A 218 -8.97 -62.39 55.36
CA ALA A 218 -9.57 -61.22 56.00
C ALA A 218 -8.77 -59.92 55.77
N GLY A 219 -7.57 -59.98 55.17
CA GLY A 219 -6.72 -58.83 54.87
C GLY A 219 -6.00 -58.23 56.09
N TYR A 220 -5.88 -58.97 57.19
CA TYR A 220 -5.11 -58.53 58.34
C TYR A 220 -3.61 -58.80 58.13
N PRO A 221 -2.73 -57.83 58.44
CA PRO A 221 -1.29 -58.03 58.34
C PRO A 221 -0.82 -59.11 59.34
N LEU A 222 0.10 -59.98 58.91
CA LEU A 222 0.64 -61.06 59.76
C LEU A 222 1.83 -60.60 60.62
N TYR A 223 2.43 -59.47 60.27
CA TYR A 223 3.47 -58.80 61.04
C TYR A 223 2.90 -57.55 61.73
N GLU A 224 3.40 -57.26 62.92
CA GLU A 224 3.19 -55.98 63.56
C GLU A 224 3.87 -54.90 62.71
N LYS A 225 3.12 -53.84 62.35
CA LYS A 225 3.68 -52.73 61.56
C LYS A 225 4.80 -52.11 62.39
N ALA A 226 6.03 -52.22 61.90
CA ALA A 226 7.16 -51.55 62.52
C ALA A 226 6.83 -50.07 62.65
N SER A 227 6.97 -49.52 63.85
CA SER A 227 6.97 -48.08 64.11
C SER A 227 8.22 -47.51 63.48
N ILE A 228 8.16 -47.27 62.18
CA ILE A 228 9.19 -46.51 61.47
C ILE A 228 8.87 -45.06 61.80
N ASP A 229 9.76 -44.40 62.54
CA ASP A 229 9.67 -42.96 62.74
C ASP A 229 9.58 -42.28 61.37
N PRO A 230 8.66 -41.31 61.17
CA PRO A 230 8.51 -40.67 59.89
C PRO A 230 9.84 -40.08 59.46
N LEU A 231 10.36 -40.53 58.32
CA LEU A 231 11.58 -39.96 57.75
C LEU A 231 11.38 -38.44 57.61
N PRO A 232 12.36 -37.62 58.04
CA PRO A 232 12.32 -36.18 57.86
C PRO A 232 12.06 -35.83 56.39
N SER A 233 11.22 -34.82 56.16
CA SER A 233 10.82 -34.37 54.82
C SER A 233 11.98 -33.76 54.03
N GLU A 234 13.05 -33.39 54.72
CA GLU A 234 14.28 -32.85 54.14
C GLU A 234 15.40 -33.88 54.29
N PRO A 235 16.16 -34.17 53.21
CA PRO A 235 17.27 -35.10 53.27
C PRO A 235 18.26 -34.63 54.33
N THR A 236 18.62 -35.54 55.23
CA THR A 236 19.54 -35.21 56.33
C THR A 236 20.91 -34.86 55.74
N THR A 237 21.66 -33.96 56.38
CA THR A 237 23.00 -33.56 55.92
C THR A 237 23.91 -34.77 55.67
N GLU A 238 23.77 -35.83 56.47
CA GLU A 238 24.48 -37.10 56.30
C GLU A 238 24.06 -37.86 55.02
N GLN A 239 22.78 -37.83 54.64
CA GLN A 239 22.28 -38.44 53.41
C GLN A 239 22.75 -37.70 52.16
N LEU A 240 22.85 -36.36 52.25
CA LEU A 240 23.44 -35.55 51.18
C LEU A 240 24.93 -35.85 51.03
N LEU A 241 25.66 -36.00 52.14
CA LEU A 241 27.07 -36.39 52.14
C LEU A 241 27.29 -37.82 51.62
N GLU A 242 26.41 -38.76 51.94
CA GLU A 242 26.46 -40.12 51.38
C GLU A 242 26.17 -40.12 49.88
N LEU A 243 25.20 -39.33 49.42
CA LEU A 243 24.92 -39.17 48.00
C LEU A 243 26.11 -38.55 47.25
N GLU A 244 26.75 -37.53 47.84
CA GLU A 244 27.96 -36.92 47.28
C GLU A 244 29.13 -37.91 47.24
N LYS A 245 29.32 -38.71 48.30
CA LYS A 245 30.30 -39.80 48.33
C LYS A 245 30.02 -40.83 47.23
N GLN A 246 28.76 -41.16 47.02
CA GLN A 246 28.36 -42.15 46.01
C GLN A 246 28.55 -41.60 44.59
N ASN A 247 28.21 -40.34 44.33
CA ASN A 247 28.50 -39.70 43.05
C ASN A 247 30.00 -39.65 42.76
N LEU A 248 30.83 -39.37 43.76
CA LEU A 248 32.28 -39.35 43.60
C LEU A 248 32.84 -40.75 43.28
N LEU A 249 32.29 -41.80 43.88
CA LEU A 249 32.65 -43.18 43.55
C LEU A 249 32.19 -43.54 42.13
N ASP A 250 30.96 -43.18 41.76
CA ASP A 250 30.43 -43.42 40.41
C ASP A 250 31.25 -42.69 39.33
N ASP A 251 31.70 -41.45 39.60
CA ASP A 251 32.56 -40.68 38.71
C ASP A 251 33.95 -41.33 38.54
N ASN A 252 34.54 -41.82 39.64
CA ASN A 252 35.82 -42.54 39.60
C ASN A 252 35.69 -43.89 38.87
N ASP A 253 34.65 -44.67 39.16
CA ASP A 253 34.36 -45.94 38.48
C ASP A 253 34.12 -45.72 36.98
N TYR A 254 33.47 -44.61 36.61
CA TYR A 254 33.29 -44.21 35.22
C TYR A 254 34.62 -43.91 34.53
N GLU A 255 35.53 -43.18 35.18
CA GLU A 255 36.86 -42.91 34.62
C GLU A 255 37.72 -44.19 34.53
N GLU A 256 37.66 -45.08 35.53
CA GLU A 256 38.32 -46.40 35.45
C GLU A 256 37.76 -47.27 34.30
N TYR A 257 36.44 -47.28 34.10
CA TYR A 257 35.78 -47.96 32.99
C TYR A 257 36.20 -47.36 31.64
N LYS A 258 36.21 -46.03 31.52
CA LYS A 258 36.58 -45.30 30.31
C LYS A 258 38.04 -45.54 29.92
N ASP A 259 38.94 -45.56 30.90
CA ASP A 259 40.37 -45.81 30.70
C ASP A 259 40.70 -47.32 30.65
N MET A 260 39.71 -48.21 30.87
CA MET A 260 39.89 -49.66 31.00
C MET A 260 41.00 -50.01 31.99
N ALA A 261 41.04 -49.29 33.11
CA ALA A 261 42.02 -49.43 34.18
C ALA A 261 41.44 -50.23 35.36
N GLY A 262 42.29 -50.56 36.34
CA GLY A 262 41.86 -51.23 37.57
C GLY A 262 41.14 -52.57 37.32
N GLU A 263 39.96 -52.72 37.92
CA GLU A 263 39.12 -53.92 37.81
C GLU A 263 38.44 -54.06 36.44
N TRP A 264 38.39 -52.97 35.67
CA TRP A 264 37.84 -52.95 34.31
C TRP A 264 38.89 -53.28 33.24
N SER A 265 40.13 -53.58 33.64
CA SER A 265 41.19 -53.97 32.70
C SER A 265 40.88 -55.29 32.01
N PRO A 266 41.07 -55.37 30.68
CA PRO A 266 40.79 -56.58 29.94
C PRO A 266 41.78 -57.69 30.36
N PRO A 267 41.36 -58.96 30.42
CA PRO A 267 42.23 -60.07 30.80
C PRO A 267 43.51 -60.10 29.95
N GLN A 268 44.65 -60.40 30.58
CA GLN A 268 45.99 -60.33 29.96
C GLN A 268 46.15 -61.13 28.64
N SER A 269 45.26 -62.09 28.36
CA SER A 269 45.20 -62.86 27.11
C SER A 269 44.55 -62.13 25.93
N SER A 270 43.89 -61.00 26.17
CA SER A 270 43.23 -60.19 25.15
C SER A 270 44.09 -58.97 24.82
N GLY A 271 44.55 -58.86 23.56
CA GLY A 271 45.39 -57.75 23.10
C GLY A 271 44.68 -56.41 22.95
N LEU A 272 43.56 -56.21 23.64
CA LEU A 272 42.74 -55.00 23.58
C LEU A 272 43.30 -53.98 24.58
N LYS A 273 43.83 -52.86 24.08
CA LYS A 273 44.39 -51.77 24.90
C LYS A 273 43.40 -50.61 25.13
N ALA A 274 42.23 -50.67 24.51
CA ALA A 274 41.16 -49.67 24.58
C ALA A 274 39.83 -50.31 24.18
N PRO A 275 38.67 -49.77 24.62
CA PRO A 275 37.38 -50.20 24.10
C PRO A 275 37.33 -49.92 22.58
N ALA A 276 36.76 -50.84 21.81
CA ALA A 276 36.74 -50.72 20.35
C ALA A 276 36.06 -49.40 19.94
N PRO A 277 36.71 -48.54 19.12
CA PRO A 277 36.22 -47.19 18.83
C PRO A 277 34.90 -47.14 18.06
N ASN A 278 34.38 -48.29 17.61
CA ASN A 278 33.16 -48.38 16.82
C ASN A 278 32.36 -49.66 17.15
N ASN A 279 31.98 -49.81 18.43
CA ASN A 279 31.13 -50.91 18.83
C ASN A 279 29.66 -50.58 18.51
N ASN A 280 29.23 -50.85 17.27
CA ASN A 280 27.86 -50.62 16.80
C ASN A 280 26.80 -51.29 17.69
N VAL A 281 27.16 -52.36 18.40
CA VAL A 281 26.29 -53.04 19.36
C VAL A 281 26.05 -52.16 20.59
N LEU A 282 27.08 -51.49 21.12
CA LEU A 282 26.90 -50.52 22.22
C LEU A 282 26.07 -49.32 21.77
N GLY A 283 26.29 -48.81 20.56
CA GLY A 283 25.45 -47.76 19.98
C GLY A 283 23.98 -48.17 19.86
N TYR A 284 23.71 -49.40 19.43
CA TYR A 284 22.36 -49.95 19.33
C TYR A 284 21.72 -50.17 20.71
N VAL A 285 22.48 -50.68 21.69
CA VAL A 285 22.00 -50.90 23.07
C VAL A 285 21.74 -49.57 23.77
N VAL A 286 22.58 -48.55 23.58
CA VAL A 286 22.36 -47.20 24.14
C VAL A 286 21.17 -46.54 23.46
N ALA A 287 20.99 -46.68 22.15
CA ALA A 287 19.82 -46.18 21.43
C ALA A 287 18.53 -46.88 21.89
N ASP A 288 18.52 -48.20 22.00
CA ASP A 288 17.39 -48.97 22.52
C ASP A 288 17.11 -48.65 23.99
N CYS A 289 18.12 -48.48 24.84
CA CYS A 289 17.93 -48.02 26.22
C CYS A 289 17.41 -46.58 26.30
N CYS A 290 17.77 -45.69 25.38
CA CYS A 290 17.22 -44.33 25.30
C CYS A 290 15.75 -44.34 24.81
N VAL A 291 15.42 -45.23 23.87
CA VAL A 291 14.05 -45.40 23.36
C VAL A 291 13.15 -46.10 24.39
N LEU A 292 13.66 -47.10 25.11
CA LEU A 292 12.94 -47.80 26.18
C LEU A 292 12.92 -46.99 27.48
N GLY A 293 13.89 -46.11 27.71
CA GLY A 293 13.92 -45.15 28.82
C GLY A 293 12.77 -44.14 28.76
N LYS A 294 12.23 -43.86 27.57
CA LYS A 294 10.98 -43.09 27.39
C LYS A 294 9.75 -43.77 28.00
N LEU A 295 9.79 -45.07 28.29
CA LEU A 295 8.63 -45.84 28.74
C LEU A 295 8.62 -46.16 30.24
N TYR A 296 9.76 -46.18 30.95
CA TYR A 296 9.76 -46.70 32.33
C TYR A 296 10.57 -45.97 33.41
N TYR A 297 11.50 -45.04 33.11
CA TYR A 297 12.29 -44.41 34.19
C TYR A 297 12.64 -42.93 33.91
N SER A 298 11.93 -42.04 34.61
CA SER A 298 12.32 -40.65 34.85
C SER A 298 13.52 -40.63 35.82
N GLY A 299 14.74 -40.35 35.33
CA GLY A 299 15.86 -40.10 36.26
C GLY A 299 17.31 -40.19 35.76
N LYS A 300 17.62 -40.41 34.48
CA LYS A 300 19.03 -40.57 34.03
C LYS A 300 19.46 -39.58 32.93
N SER A 301 19.28 -38.28 33.15
CA SER A 301 19.82 -37.26 32.24
C SER A 301 21.33 -37.04 32.40
N THR A 302 21.89 -37.32 33.58
CA THR A 302 23.31 -37.11 33.90
C THR A 302 24.25 -38.12 33.24
N CYS A 303 23.91 -39.42 33.19
CA CYS A 303 24.76 -40.39 32.48
C CYS A 303 24.85 -40.13 30.96
N LEU A 304 23.82 -39.54 30.38
CA LEU A 304 23.74 -39.19 28.95
C LEU A 304 24.68 -38.03 28.58
N THR A 305 24.89 -37.06 29.48
CA THR A 305 25.83 -35.95 29.24
C THR A 305 27.29 -36.36 29.32
N HIS A 306 27.62 -37.44 30.05
CA HIS A 306 28.98 -37.99 30.12
C HIS A 306 29.28 -38.95 28.95
N LEU A 307 28.29 -39.71 28.49
CA LEU A 307 28.44 -40.60 27.31
C LEU A 307 28.73 -39.83 26.00
N THR A 308 28.32 -38.57 25.87
CA THR A 308 28.62 -37.74 24.69
C THR A 308 30.04 -37.17 24.66
N GLN A 309 30.75 -37.14 25.81
CA GLN A 309 32.11 -36.57 25.90
C GLN A 309 33.21 -37.59 25.61
N GLY A 310 32.95 -38.90 25.74
CA GLY A 310 33.97 -39.95 25.69
C GLY A 310 34.10 -40.74 24.37
N PHE A 311 33.09 -40.74 23.50
CA PHE A 311 33.07 -41.60 22.32
C PHE A 311 33.18 -40.78 21.02
N CYS A 312 34.12 -41.16 20.14
CA CYS A 312 34.27 -40.64 18.78
C CYS A 312 33.16 -41.16 17.83
N VAL A 313 31.95 -41.30 18.38
CA VAL A 313 30.67 -41.53 17.68
C VAL A 313 30.02 -40.15 17.47
N GLU A 314 30.83 -39.11 17.33
CA GLU A 314 30.41 -37.71 17.30
C GLU A 314 29.43 -37.50 16.15
N THR A 315 29.66 -38.09 14.97
CA THR A 315 28.74 -38.00 13.83
C THR A 315 27.44 -38.75 14.03
N LEU A 316 27.42 -39.96 14.59
CA LEU A 316 26.18 -40.74 14.77
C LEU A 316 25.37 -40.28 15.98
N LEU A 317 26.02 -39.83 17.07
CA LEU A 317 25.34 -39.20 18.21
C LEU A 317 24.84 -37.81 17.83
N GLN A 318 25.57 -37.04 17.03
CA GLN A 318 25.13 -35.75 16.54
C GLN A 318 24.08 -35.91 15.44
N GLU A 319 24.11 -36.95 14.62
CA GLU A 319 23.00 -37.34 13.72
C GLU A 319 21.80 -37.86 14.50
N ALA A 320 21.97 -38.59 15.60
CA ALA A 320 20.87 -39.06 16.44
C ALA A 320 20.27 -37.92 17.29
N LEU A 321 21.09 -36.99 17.78
CA LEU A 321 20.66 -35.76 18.45
C LEU A 321 20.04 -34.78 17.45
N GLN A 322 20.61 -34.64 16.26
CA GLN A 322 19.99 -33.89 15.17
C GLN A 322 18.70 -34.56 14.73
N ALA A 323 18.60 -35.89 14.61
CA ALA A 323 17.38 -36.60 14.28
C ALA A 323 16.36 -36.57 15.43
N TYR A 324 16.81 -36.46 16.68
CA TYR A 324 15.98 -36.20 17.85
C TYR A 324 15.39 -34.79 17.78
N HIS A 325 16.22 -33.77 17.54
CA HIS A 325 15.76 -32.39 17.36
C HIS A 325 14.99 -32.18 16.04
N HIS A 326 15.34 -32.90 14.97
CA HIS A 326 14.64 -32.87 13.68
C HIS A 326 13.35 -33.68 13.75
N GLY A 327 13.28 -34.73 14.57
CA GLY A 327 12.09 -35.51 14.91
C GLY A 327 11.15 -34.73 15.81
N GLU A 328 11.66 -33.98 16.79
CA GLU A 328 10.88 -32.99 17.53
C GLU A 328 10.38 -31.88 16.60
N MET A 329 11.22 -31.39 15.68
CA MET A 329 10.83 -30.38 14.68
C MET A 329 9.92 -30.92 13.57
N GLU A 330 10.00 -32.21 13.22
CA GLU A 330 9.15 -32.94 12.28
C GLU A 330 7.83 -33.30 12.94
N VAL A 331 7.80 -33.63 14.24
CA VAL A 331 6.58 -33.78 15.04
C VAL A 331 5.91 -32.42 15.22
N ILE A 332 6.68 -31.36 15.50
CA ILE A 332 6.17 -29.98 15.52
C ILE A 332 5.69 -29.57 14.11
N ARG A 333 6.41 -29.91 13.02
CA ARG A 333 5.99 -29.63 11.63
C ARG A 333 4.82 -30.49 11.17
N THR A 334 4.72 -31.77 11.54
CA THR A 334 3.59 -32.65 11.19
C THR A 334 2.39 -32.31 12.03
N VAL A 335 2.52 -31.92 13.30
CA VAL A 335 1.44 -31.33 14.08
C VAL A 335 1.00 -30.00 13.46
N LEU A 336 1.93 -29.14 12.98
CA LEU A 336 1.61 -27.90 12.27
C LEU A 336 1.02 -28.14 10.86
N ILE A 337 1.42 -29.19 10.14
CA ILE A 337 0.95 -29.54 8.79
C ILE A 337 -0.38 -30.33 8.86
N LEU A 338 -0.58 -31.19 9.86
CA LEU A 338 -1.87 -31.86 10.14
C LEU A 338 -2.91 -30.86 10.62
N ASN A 339 -2.52 -29.82 11.37
CA ASN A 339 -3.39 -28.69 11.67
C ASN A 339 -3.68 -27.82 10.43
N LYS A 340 -2.80 -27.76 9.43
CA LYS A 340 -3.05 -27.10 8.13
C LYS A 340 -3.76 -27.96 7.08
N LYS A 341 -3.86 -29.29 7.28
CA LYS A 341 -4.46 -30.26 6.33
C LYS A 341 -5.78 -30.87 6.79
N LYS A 342 -6.52 -30.31 7.76
CA LYS A 342 -7.94 -30.68 7.92
C LYS A 342 -8.75 -30.07 6.76
N PRO A 343 -9.24 -30.87 5.79
CA PRO A 343 -10.18 -30.34 4.81
C PRO A 343 -11.47 -29.95 5.52
N MET A 344 -11.99 -28.77 5.20
CA MET A 344 -13.36 -28.39 5.51
C MET A 344 -14.30 -29.49 5.00
N LYS A 345 -14.85 -30.30 5.91
CA LYS A 345 -16.05 -31.08 5.60
C LYS A 345 -17.22 -30.11 5.64
N ASN A 346 -17.66 -29.74 4.44
CA ASN A 346 -18.97 -29.16 4.16
C ASN A 346 -20.04 -29.86 4.99
N ILE A 347 -20.63 -29.16 5.93
CA ILE A 347 -21.94 -29.49 6.48
C ILE A 347 -22.92 -28.59 5.72
N ARG A 348 -23.62 -29.20 4.76
CA ARG A 348 -24.81 -28.62 4.13
C ARG A 348 -25.88 -28.44 5.21
N TYR A 349 -26.44 -27.24 5.29
CA TYR A 349 -27.77 -27.01 5.85
C TYR A 349 -28.85 -27.53 4.89
#